data_AF-A0ABD8A8T9-F1
#
_entry.id   AF-A0ABD8A8T9-F1
#
_cell.length_a   1.000
_cell.length_b   1.000
_cell.length_c   1.000
_cell.angle_alpha   90.00
_cell.angle_beta   90.00
_cell.angle_gamma   90.00
#
_symmetry.space_group_name_H-M   'P 1'
#
loop_
_entity.id
_entity.type
_entity.pdbx_description
1 polymer ?
#
loop_
_entity_poly.entity_id
_entity_poly.type
_entity_poly.pdbx_seq_one_letter_code
_entity_poly.pdbx_strand_id
1 'polypeptide(L)'
;MKVRIHAFIAMIALIVVLATAGCLEPTGTAVNTTTPEPTPEPCETCTVPEGFCGPSSVCPGEPVNGVYVFTDKNVYRIGEVVEFGIVNCGDGRIMFAHPSPWRIERWITNASGGMPGNDTDGTWEMIGYVSGFVQTTTWPLHPGETETVRWNTTGWNTPEWGKEVRPVDDNVTLTPGIYRIQYPWIGISRADRIQYVEGNLTFTKEFEFV
;
A
#
# COMPACT_ATOMS: atom_id res chain seq x y z
N MET A 1 0.07 66.65 -22.66
CA MET A 1 -0.56 67.60 -21.71
C MET A 1 -2.03 67.22 -21.63
N LYS A 2 -2.54 66.47 -20.64
CA LYS A 2 -2.68 66.74 -19.19
C LYS A 2 -3.64 67.90 -18.91
N VAL A 3 -4.94 67.60 -18.72
CA VAL A 3 -5.85 68.40 -17.87
C VAL A 3 -6.90 67.48 -17.20
N ARG A 4 -6.64 67.16 -15.91
CA ARG A 4 -7.55 67.11 -14.73
C ARG A 4 -8.72 66.11 -14.77
N ILE A 5 -8.78 64.99 -14.02
CA ILE A 5 -8.73 64.83 -12.54
C ILE A 5 -9.30 66.04 -11.82
N HIS A 6 -10.60 66.06 -11.46
CA HIS A 6 -11.22 66.85 -10.36
C HIS A 6 -12.68 66.43 -10.07
N ALA A 7 -13.09 65.18 -10.34
CA ALA A 7 -14.39 64.64 -9.87
C ALA A 7 -14.16 63.50 -8.86
N PHE A 8 -13.23 63.76 -7.93
CA PHE A 8 -13.03 63.02 -6.69
C PHE A 8 -14.07 63.56 -5.69
N ILE A 9 -14.58 62.71 -4.80
CA ILE A 9 -15.08 63.11 -3.47
C ILE A 9 -16.38 63.94 -3.50
N ALA A 10 -17.52 63.32 -3.81
CA ALA A 10 -18.82 63.91 -3.47
C ALA A 10 -19.94 62.90 -3.21
N MET A 11 -19.76 61.61 -3.53
CA MET A 11 -20.73 60.56 -3.21
C MET A 11 -20.22 59.59 -2.12
N ILE A 12 -19.42 60.12 -1.20
CA ILE A 12 -19.00 59.47 0.05
C ILE A 12 -19.32 60.46 1.18
N ALA A 13 -20.56 60.94 1.25
CA ALA A 13 -21.02 61.87 2.30
C ALA A 13 -22.55 62.04 2.32
N LEU A 14 -23.32 60.98 2.03
CA LEU A 14 -24.76 61.00 2.28
C LEU A 14 -25.14 59.80 3.18
N ILE A 15 -24.98 60.03 4.50
CA ILE A 15 -25.86 59.52 5.58
C ILE A 15 -25.79 57.99 5.77
N VAL A 16 -24.86 57.38 6.51
CA VAL A 16 -24.65 57.38 7.98
C VAL A 16 -25.89 57.77 8.82
N VAL A 17 -26.32 56.81 9.64
CA VAL A 17 -26.97 56.96 10.98
C VAL A 17 -28.43 56.47 11.11
N LEU A 18 -28.55 55.33 11.82
CA LEU A 18 -29.56 54.89 12.80
C LEU A 18 -30.92 54.33 12.35
N ALA A 19 -30.98 52.99 12.32
CA ALA A 19 -31.96 52.27 13.15
C ALA A 19 -31.27 51.08 13.81
N THR A 20 -30.71 51.34 15.00
CA THR A 20 -30.25 50.32 15.96
C THR A 20 -31.44 49.76 16.73
N ALA A 21 -31.67 48.46 16.60
CA ALA A 21 -32.18 47.58 17.64
C ALA A 21 -31.69 46.18 17.20
N GLY A 22 -30.90 45.42 17.93
CA GLY A 22 -30.59 45.39 19.34
C GLY A 22 -30.51 43.91 19.69
N CYS A 23 -29.35 43.48 20.20
CA CYS A 23 -29.18 42.38 21.14
C CYS A 23 -29.40 40.93 20.64
N LEU A 24 -28.30 40.24 20.30
CA LEU A 24 -27.59 39.25 21.17
C LEU A 24 -26.89 38.18 20.32
N GLU A 25 -25.56 38.14 20.42
CA GLU A 25 -24.82 36.89 20.20
C GLU A 25 -25.10 35.94 21.37
N PRO A 26 -25.24 34.63 21.09
CA PRO A 26 -24.72 33.59 21.95
C PRO A 26 -23.51 32.94 21.28
N THR A 27 -22.37 33.22 21.88
CA THR A 27 -21.27 32.32 22.20
C THR A 27 -21.33 30.89 21.62
N GLY A 28 -20.34 30.58 20.77
CA GLY A 28 -19.64 29.31 20.83
C GLY A 28 -20.30 28.11 20.17
N THR A 29 -19.96 27.87 18.91
CA THR A 29 -19.51 26.53 18.52
C THR A 29 -18.51 26.71 17.39
N ALA A 30 -17.22 26.46 17.67
CA ALA A 30 -16.26 26.23 16.61
C ALA A 30 -16.79 25.04 15.81
N VAL A 31 -17.25 25.29 14.59
CA VAL A 31 -17.49 24.22 13.64
C VAL A 31 -16.10 23.69 13.32
N ASN A 32 -15.70 22.63 14.03
CA ASN A 32 -14.69 21.71 13.53
C ASN A 32 -15.26 21.18 12.21
N THR A 33 -14.94 21.86 11.11
CA THR A 33 -14.92 21.24 9.79
C THR A 33 -13.80 20.21 9.85
N THR A 34 -14.13 19.03 10.37
CA THR A 34 -13.38 17.82 10.12
C THR A 34 -13.43 17.63 8.62
N THR A 35 -12.38 18.06 7.91
CA THR A 35 -12.15 17.63 6.54
C THR A 35 -12.31 16.12 6.53
N PRO A 36 -13.22 15.53 5.72
CA PRO A 36 -13.27 14.10 5.58
C PRO A 36 -11.86 13.65 5.17
N GLU A 37 -11.30 12.74 5.95
CA GLU A 37 -10.09 12.02 5.55
C GLU A 37 -10.30 11.51 4.12
N PRO A 38 -9.37 11.77 3.18
CA PRO A 38 -9.57 11.39 1.79
C PRO A 38 -9.79 9.88 1.77
N THR A 39 -10.98 9.48 1.28
CA THR A 39 -11.29 8.07 1.06
C THR A 39 -10.18 7.51 0.18
N PRO A 40 -9.45 6.46 0.62
CA PRO A 40 -8.39 5.89 -0.20
C PRO A 40 -9.03 5.42 -1.50
N GLU A 41 -8.53 5.91 -2.64
CA GLU A 41 -8.99 5.46 -3.95
C GLU A 41 -8.82 3.93 -4.00
N PRO A 42 -9.91 3.17 -4.21
CA PRO A 42 -9.86 1.72 -4.22
C PRO A 42 -9.13 1.22 -5.48
N CYS A 43 -8.66 -0.03 -5.42
CA CYS A 43 -8.08 -0.84 -6.50
C CYS A 43 -8.83 -0.92 -7.85
N GLU A 44 -9.82 -0.08 -8.15
CA GLU A 44 -10.64 -0.16 -9.36
C GLU A 44 -9.85 -0.13 -10.69
N THR A 45 -8.58 0.25 -10.66
CA THR A 45 -7.68 0.21 -11.82
C THR A 45 -6.94 -1.11 -12.02
N CYS A 46 -7.00 -2.03 -11.07
CA CYS A 46 -6.35 -3.33 -11.19
C CYS A 46 -7.25 -4.32 -11.94
N THR A 47 -6.73 -4.90 -13.03
CA THR A 47 -7.40 -6.01 -13.70
C THR A 47 -7.26 -7.25 -12.83
N VAL A 48 -8.36 -7.68 -12.23
CA VAL A 48 -8.42 -8.92 -11.46
C VAL A 48 -8.62 -10.08 -12.44
N PRO A 49 -7.75 -11.12 -12.44
CA PRO A 49 -7.91 -12.27 -13.31
C PRO A 49 -9.22 -13.02 -13.08
N GLU A 50 -9.78 -13.59 -14.15
CA GLU A 50 -10.90 -14.51 -14.02
C GLU A 50 -10.52 -15.69 -13.12
N GLY A 51 -11.37 -16.02 -12.15
CA GLY A 51 -11.11 -17.09 -11.17
C GLY A 51 -10.29 -16.67 -9.95
N PHE A 52 -9.95 -15.38 -9.80
CA PHE A 52 -9.44 -14.87 -8.54
C PHE A 52 -10.50 -15.01 -7.43
N CYS A 53 -10.08 -15.60 -6.30
CA CYS A 53 -10.92 -15.95 -5.17
C CYS A 53 -10.55 -15.17 -3.89
N GLY A 54 -9.59 -14.24 -3.97
CA GLY A 54 -9.12 -13.47 -2.84
C GLY A 54 -10.01 -12.29 -2.47
N PRO A 55 -9.55 -11.45 -1.52
CA PRO A 55 -10.32 -10.32 -1.04
C PRO A 55 -10.79 -9.39 -2.18
N SER A 56 -12.01 -8.86 -2.05
CA SER A 56 -12.46 -7.80 -2.96
C SER A 56 -11.60 -6.56 -2.78
N SER A 57 -11.25 -5.89 -3.88
CA SER A 57 -10.46 -4.65 -3.88
C SER A 57 -8.96 -4.80 -3.60
N VAL A 58 -8.35 -5.88 -4.09
CA VAL A 58 -6.89 -6.04 -4.11
C VAL A 58 -6.37 -6.14 -5.55
N CYS A 59 -5.08 -5.86 -5.72
CA CYS A 59 -4.33 -6.05 -6.95
C CYS A 59 -3.54 -7.36 -6.85
N PRO A 60 -3.97 -8.45 -7.52
CA PRO A 60 -3.20 -9.69 -7.55
C PRO A 60 -1.98 -9.58 -8.48
N GLY A 61 -0.96 -10.36 -8.18
CA GLY A 61 0.17 -10.60 -9.06
C GLY A 61 -0.12 -11.77 -10.01
N GLU A 62 0.88 -12.20 -10.74
CA GLU A 62 0.73 -13.38 -11.60
C GLU A 62 0.50 -14.64 -10.77
N PRO A 63 -0.48 -15.50 -11.14
CA PRO A 63 -0.72 -16.74 -10.45
C PRO A 63 0.43 -17.72 -10.65
N VAL A 64 0.78 -18.43 -9.59
CA VAL A 64 1.61 -19.63 -9.67
C VAL A 64 0.79 -20.78 -9.11
N ASN A 65 0.36 -21.70 -9.97
CA ASN A 65 -0.51 -22.84 -9.60
C ASN A 65 -1.83 -22.43 -8.90
N GLY A 66 -2.46 -21.33 -9.34
CA GLY A 66 -3.70 -20.82 -8.75
C GLY A 66 -3.51 -20.08 -7.43
N VAL A 67 -2.26 -19.84 -7.03
CA VAL A 67 -1.91 -19.08 -5.82
C VAL A 67 -1.48 -17.69 -6.23
N TYR A 68 -2.02 -16.69 -5.56
CA TYR A 68 -1.76 -15.29 -5.87
C TYR A 68 -1.17 -14.61 -4.64
N VAL A 69 -0.14 -13.81 -4.84
CA VAL A 69 0.20 -12.75 -3.90
C VAL A 69 -0.46 -11.45 -4.36
N PHE A 70 -0.85 -10.60 -3.43
CA PHE A 70 -1.60 -9.39 -3.73
C PHE A 70 -1.19 -8.23 -2.83
N THR A 71 -1.52 -7.02 -3.27
CA THR A 71 -1.45 -5.78 -2.51
C THR A 71 -2.80 -5.08 -2.54
N ASP A 72 -3.10 -4.24 -1.54
CA ASP A 72 -4.34 -3.45 -1.50
C ASP A 72 -4.33 -2.24 -2.44
N LYS A 73 -3.18 -1.90 -3.06
CA LYS A 73 -3.01 -0.90 -4.13
C LYS A 73 -1.81 -1.25 -5.00
N ASN A 74 -1.70 -0.61 -6.18
CA ASN A 74 -0.48 -0.65 -7.00
C ASN A 74 0.47 0.52 -6.75
N VAL A 75 -0.03 1.61 -6.16
CA VAL A 75 0.72 2.85 -5.96
C VAL A 75 0.43 3.35 -4.55
N TYR A 76 1.49 3.71 -3.83
CA TYR A 76 1.44 4.21 -2.47
C TYR A 76 2.28 5.49 -2.35
N ARG A 77 1.92 6.35 -1.41
CA ARG A 77 2.81 7.39 -0.90
C ARG A 77 3.57 6.83 0.28
N ILE A 78 4.85 7.18 0.40
CA ILE A 78 5.62 6.86 1.60
C ILE A 78 4.94 7.52 2.81
N GLY A 79 4.70 6.71 3.85
CA GLY A 79 3.90 7.04 5.01
C GLY A 79 2.56 6.28 5.06
N GLU A 80 2.05 5.80 3.92
CA GLU A 80 0.85 4.94 3.89
C GLU A 80 1.12 3.54 4.44
N VAL A 81 0.05 2.85 4.85
CA VAL A 81 0.12 1.43 5.19
C VAL A 81 -0.03 0.63 3.91
N VAL A 82 0.91 -0.27 3.65
CA VAL A 82 0.80 -1.28 2.58
C VAL A 82 0.17 -2.53 3.19
N GLU A 83 -0.99 -2.94 2.68
CA GLU A 83 -1.60 -4.22 3.03
C GLU A 83 -1.33 -5.21 1.90
N PHE A 84 -0.81 -6.38 2.24
CA PHE A 84 -0.45 -7.39 1.26
C PHE A 84 -0.63 -8.79 1.80
N GLY A 85 -0.72 -9.76 0.91
CA GLY A 85 -0.98 -11.12 1.34
C GLY A 85 -0.87 -12.14 0.24
N ILE A 86 -1.24 -13.36 0.60
CA ILE A 86 -1.30 -14.51 -0.29
C ILE A 86 -2.67 -15.17 -0.17
N VAL A 87 -3.24 -15.56 -1.31
CA VAL A 87 -4.49 -16.31 -1.38
C VAL A 87 -4.29 -17.57 -2.20
N ASN A 88 -4.89 -18.67 -1.72
CA ASN A 88 -4.95 -19.93 -2.45
C ASN A 88 -6.25 -20.03 -3.25
N CYS A 89 -6.19 -19.81 -4.56
CA CYS A 89 -7.32 -20.07 -5.47
C CYS A 89 -7.16 -21.36 -6.28
N GLY A 90 -6.18 -22.19 -5.92
CA GLY A 90 -6.04 -23.54 -6.46
C GLY A 90 -6.89 -24.53 -5.68
N ASP A 91 -6.95 -25.76 -6.20
CA ASP A 91 -7.75 -26.84 -5.58
C ASP A 91 -6.99 -27.61 -4.48
N GLY A 92 -5.68 -27.42 -4.39
CA GLY A 92 -4.80 -28.10 -3.43
C GLY A 92 -4.57 -27.27 -2.17
N ARG A 93 -4.18 -27.91 -1.08
CA ARG A 93 -3.76 -27.19 0.13
C ARG A 93 -2.28 -26.81 0.02
N ILE A 94 -1.92 -25.66 0.56
CA ILE A 94 -0.58 -25.10 0.37
C ILE A 94 0.17 -25.08 1.69
N MET A 95 1.30 -25.76 1.75
CA MET A 95 2.18 -25.74 2.90
C MET A 95 3.21 -24.63 2.76
N PHE A 96 3.17 -23.67 3.68
CA PHE A 96 4.28 -22.74 3.83
C PHE A 96 5.53 -23.48 4.25
N ALA A 97 6.61 -23.19 3.54
CA ALA A 97 7.84 -23.89 3.71
C ALA A 97 8.72 -23.10 4.69
N HIS A 98 8.91 -23.65 5.88
CA HIS A 98 9.56 -22.96 7.00
C HIS A 98 11.08 -22.89 6.84
N PRO A 99 11.77 -21.84 7.34
CA PRO A 99 11.27 -20.55 7.83
C PRO A 99 11.37 -19.49 6.74
N SER A 100 10.38 -19.38 5.87
CA SER A 100 10.44 -18.40 4.78
C SER A 100 9.60 -17.17 5.12
N PRO A 101 10.21 -16.06 5.58
CA PRO A 101 9.50 -14.81 5.76
C PRO A 101 9.18 -14.19 4.40
N TRP A 102 8.08 -13.43 4.34
CA TRP A 102 7.85 -12.45 3.30
C TRP A 102 9.08 -11.56 3.13
N ARG A 103 9.48 -11.35 1.88
CA ARG A 103 10.58 -10.44 1.50
C ARG A 103 10.00 -9.21 0.84
N ILE A 104 10.60 -8.07 1.16
CA ILE A 104 10.30 -6.78 0.56
C ILE A 104 11.56 -6.36 -0.18
N GLU A 105 11.43 -6.16 -1.48
CA GLU A 105 12.55 -5.87 -2.37
C GLU A 105 12.27 -4.57 -3.13
N ARG A 106 13.34 -3.82 -3.40
CA ARG A 106 13.33 -2.60 -4.20
C ARG A 106 14.07 -2.85 -5.51
N TRP A 107 13.54 -2.35 -6.61
CA TRP A 107 14.24 -2.36 -7.89
C TRP A 107 15.33 -1.29 -7.89
N ILE A 108 16.57 -1.71 -8.17
CA ILE A 108 17.73 -0.82 -8.30
C ILE A 108 18.22 -0.90 -9.73
N THR A 109 18.40 0.24 -10.37
CA THR A 109 19.00 0.35 -11.69
C THR A 109 19.82 1.63 -11.84
N ASN A 110 20.83 1.58 -12.70
CA ASN A 110 21.59 2.74 -13.14
C ASN A 110 20.99 3.41 -14.40
N ALA A 111 20.04 2.75 -15.07
CA ALA A 111 19.35 3.27 -16.24
C ALA A 111 18.22 4.20 -15.82
N SER A 112 18.23 5.43 -16.34
CA SER A 112 17.12 6.37 -16.12
C SER A 112 15.83 5.78 -16.71
N GLY A 113 14.84 5.51 -15.86
CA GLY A 113 13.58 4.88 -16.26
C GLY A 113 13.66 3.37 -16.52
N GLY A 114 14.73 2.70 -16.09
CA GLY A 114 14.83 1.24 -16.13
C GLY A 114 13.79 0.60 -15.20
N MET A 115 12.98 -0.30 -15.75
CA MET A 115 11.91 -0.99 -15.04
C MET A 115 12.17 -2.50 -15.02
N PRO A 116 11.60 -3.25 -14.07
CA PRO A 116 11.57 -4.70 -14.16
C PRO A 116 11.06 -5.17 -15.53
N GLY A 117 11.79 -6.10 -16.14
CA GLY A 117 11.42 -6.72 -17.43
C GLY A 117 11.88 -5.98 -18.69
N ASN A 118 12.21 -4.68 -18.61
CA ASN A 118 12.76 -3.93 -19.77
C ASN A 118 14.25 -3.60 -19.64
N ASP A 119 14.80 -3.72 -18.43
CA ASP A 119 16.17 -3.37 -18.11
C ASP A 119 16.91 -4.60 -17.57
N THR A 120 18.01 -4.97 -18.24
CA THR A 120 18.84 -6.12 -17.90
C THR A 120 19.93 -5.79 -16.88
N ASP A 121 20.22 -4.50 -16.67
CA ASP A 121 21.28 -4.04 -15.77
C ASP A 121 20.74 -3.74 -14.35
N GLY A 122 19.41 -3.72 -14.20
CA GLY A 122 18.76 -3.59 -12.91
C GLY A 122 18.69 -4.90 -12.12
N THR A 123 18.53 -4.78 -10.81
CA THR A 123 18.40 -5.93 -9.90
C THR A 123 17.44 -5.63 -8.77
N TRP A 124 16.92 -6.67 -8.13
CA TRP A 124 16.12 -6.58 -6.92
C TRP A 124 17.02 -6.62 -5.69
N GLU A 125 16.95 -5.58 -4.88
CA GLU A 125 17.62 -5.47 -3.59
C GLU A 125 16.63 -5.78 -2.47
N MET A 126 16.96 -6.73 -1.59
CA MET A 126 16.14 -6.96 -0.40
C MET A 126 16.35 -5.82 0.59
N ILE A 127 15.25 -5.15 0.93
CA ILE A 127 15.25 -4.01 1.85
C ILE A 127 14.56 -4.32 3.17
N GLY A 128 13.72 -5.36 3.21
CA GLY A 128 13.06 -5.77 4.43
C GLY A 128 12.42 -7.14 4.36
N TYR A 129 11.89 -7.57 5.49
CA TYR A 129 11.24 -8.86 5.65
C TYR A 129 10.21 -8.81 6.78
N VAL A 130 9.21 -9.69 6.74
CA VAL A 130 8.29 -9.83 7.88
C VAL A 130 9.01 -10.56 9.00
N SER A 131 9.20 -9.84 10.11
CA SER A 131 9.79 -10.35 11.33
C SER A 131 8.76 -11.00 12.24
N GLY A 132 9.27 -11.85 13.12
CA GLY A 132 8.44 -12.67 13.97
C GLY A 132 8.48 -14.09 13.45
N PHE A 133 8.70 -15.00 14.39
CA PHE A 133 8.42 -16.40 14.15
C PHE A 133 6.94 -16.43 13.75
N VAL A 134 6.64 -16.86 12.53
CA VAL A 134 5.31 -17.39 12.23
C VAL A 134 5.21 -18.71 13.02
N GLN A 135 5.20 -18.64 14.36
CA GLN A 135 4.56 -19.66 15.19
C GLN A 135 3.11 -19.55 14.73
N THR A 136 2.52 -20.58 14.13
CA THR A 136 2.47 -21.92 14.68
C THR A 136 2.32 -22.95 13.55
N THR A 137 2.96 -24.11 13.67
CA THR A 137 2.49 -25.41 13.10
C THR A 137 1.94 -25.37 11.67
N THR A 138 2.72 -25.82 10.68
CA THR A 138 2.23 -26.68 9.59
C THR A 138 0.80 -26.34 9.12
N TRP A 139 0.49 -25.06 8.88
CA TRP A 139 -0.88 -24.67 8.59
C TRP A 139 -0.97 -24.62 7.08
N PRO A 140 -1.62 -25.61 6.44
CA PRO A 140 -1.91 -25.46 5.04
C PRO A 140 -2.81 -24.25 4.84
N LEU A 141 -2.49 -23.39 3.87
CA LEU A 141 -3.48 -22.48 3.31
C LEU A 141 -4.41 -23.30 2.43
N HIS A 142 -5.66 -23.50 2.85
CA HIS A 142 -6.67 -24.25 2.11
C HIS A 142 -7.21 -23.44 0.92
N PRO A 143 -7.84 -24.09 -0.08
CA PRO A 143 -8.53 -23.40 -1.14
C PRO A 143 -9.52 -22.35 -0.60
N GLY A 144 -9.42 -21.12 -1.11
CA GLY A 144 -10.18 -19.95 -0.69
C GLY A 144 -9.62 -19.20 0.53
N GLU A 145 -8.61 -19.74 1.23
CA GLU A 145 -8.02 -19.07 2.38
C GLU A 145 -7.00 -18.01 1.97
N THR A 146 -6.89 -16.99 2.81
CA THR A 146 -6.01 -15.84 2.62
C THR A 146 -5.22 -15.57 3.90
N GLU A 147 -3.94 -15.21 3.75
CA GLU A 147 -3.12 -14.63 4.81
C GLU A 147 -2.73 -13.20 4.41
N THR A 148 -2.92 -12.26 5.33
CA THR A 148 -2.64 -10.83 5.11
C THR A 148 -1.66 -10.30 6.15
N VAL A 149 -0.80 -9.39 5.71
CA VAL A 149 0.19 -8.64 6.48
C VAL A 149 -0.04 -7.15 6.24
N ARG A 150 0.16 -6.35 7.29
CA ARG A 150 0.14 -4.89 7.20
C ARG A 150 1.53 -4.35 7.46
N TRP A 151 1.96 -3.42 6.62
CA TRP A 151 3.24 -2.76 6.72
C TRP A 151 3.05 -1.27 6.88
N ASN A 152 3.39 -0.77 8.07
CA ASN A 152 3.42 0.67 8.34
C ASN A 152 4.74 1.27 7.83
N THR A 153 4.66 2.11 6.80
CA THR A 153 5.84 2.75 6.21
C THR A 153 6.28 4.03 6.94
N THR A 154 5.41 4.64 7.76
CA THR A 154 5.72 5.85 8.55
C THR A 154 6.75 5.56 9.66
N GLY A 155 6.70 4.35 10.23
CA GLY A 155 7.57 3.89 11.32
C GLY A 155 8.57 2.82 10.86
N TRP A 156 8.95 2.82 9.59
CA TRP A 156 9.74 1.74 8.96
C TRP A 156 10.95 1.28 9.77
N ASN A 157 11.73 2.20 10.35
CA ASN A 157 12.92 1.89 11.14
C ASN A 157 12.65 1.65 12.64
N THR A 158 11.41 1.84 13.09
CA THR A 158 10.98 1.65 14.49
C THR A 158 9.69 0.82 14.54
N PRO A 159 9.74 -0.44 14.11
CA PRO A 159 8.59 -1.33 14.16
C PRO A 159 8.12 -1.50 15.63
N GLU A 160 6.81 -1.45 15.83
CA GLU A 160 6.17 -1.89 17.07
C GLU A 160 6.31 -3.44 17.20
N TRP A 161 5.77 -4.06 18.26
CA TRP A 161 5.95 -5.50 18.47
C TRP A 161 4.69 -6.27 18.03
N GLY A 162 4.80 -7.23 17.09
CA GLY A 162 3.73 -8.22 16.91
C GLY A 162 3.58 -9.02 15.61
N LYS A 163 4.01 -8.51 14.44
CA LYS A 163 4.05 -9.19 13.11
C LYS A 163 4.40 -8.10 12.08
N GLU A 164 5.64 -7.66 12.10
CA GLU A 164 6.00 -6.40 11.46
C GLU A 164 7.03 -6.59 10.38
N VAL A 165 6.82 -5.91 9.26
CA VAL A 165 7.88 -5.74 8.28
C VAL A 165 9.00 -4.93 8.92
N ARG A 166 10.20 -5.50 8.91
CA ARG A 166 11.42 -4.86 9.37
C ARG A 166 12.36 -4.60 8.22
N PRO A 167 13.15 -3.52 8.29
CA PRO A 167 14.25 -3.35 7.38
C PRO A 167 15.31 -4.45 7.60
N VAL A 168 16.12 -4.72 6.57
CA VAL A 168 17.28 -5.60 6.70
C VAL A 168 18.37 -5.00 7.58
N ASP A 169 18.47 -3.67 7.64
CA ASP A 169 19.36 -2.91 8.53
C ASP A 169 18.83 -1.49 8.78
N ASP A 170 19.41 -0.79 9.76
CA ASP A 170 18.94 0.54 10.21
C ASP A 170 19.15 1.67 9.17
N ASN A 171 19.90 1.43 8.09
CA ASN A 171 20.20 2.44 7.07
C ASN A 171 19.24 2.39 5.88
N VAL A 172 18.38 1.38 5.81
CA VAL A 172 17.40 1.25 4.73
C VAL A 172 16.38 2.38 4.82
N THR A 173 16.35 3.21 3.78
CA THR A 173 15.35 4.26 3.63
C THR A 173 14.43 3.94 2.46
N LEU A 174 13.13 4.12 2.66
CA LEU A 174 12.16 4.07 1.58
C LEU A 174 12.30 5.29 0.69
N THR A 175 12.29 5.06 -0.61
CA THR A 175 12.49 6.06 -1.65
C THR A 175 11.43 5.84 -2.72
N PRO A 176 10.98 6.87 -3.43
CA PRO A 176 10.12 6.65 -4.59
C PRO A 176 10.76 5.67 -5.58
N GLY A 177 9.95 4.81 -6.19
CA GLY A 177 10.41 3.77 -7.10
C GLY A 177 9.57 2.49 -7.05
N ILE A 178 10.04 1.46 -7.76
CA ILE A 178 9.35 0.17 -7.86
C ILE A 178 9.83 -0.78 -6.76
N TYR A 179 8.87 -1.43 -6.15
CA TYR A 179 9.03 -2.40 -5.08
C TYR A 179 8.30 -3.68 -5.44
N ARG A 180 8.68 -4.78 -4.79
CA ARG A 180 7.88 -6.00 -4.80
C ARG A 180 7.84 -6.66 -3.44
N ILE A 181 6.70 -7.24 -3.14
CA ILE A 181 6.62 -8.31 -2.14
C ILE A 181 6.95 -9.62 -2.81
N GLN A 182 7.66 -10.48 -2.09
CA GLN A 182 8.00 -11.81 -2.54
C GLN A 182 7.72 -12.80 -1.42
N TYR A 183 7.01 -13.88 -1.76
CA TYR A 183 6.97 -15.08 -0.93
C TYR A 183 7.90 -16.12 -1.56
N PRO A 184 9.11 -16.34 -0.99
CA PRO A 184 10.04 -17.32 -1.49
C PRO A 184 9.60 -18.68 -0.96
N TRP A 185 9.30 -19.60 -1.88
CA TRP A 185 9.13 -21.01 -1.62
C TRP A 185 7.87 -21.42 -0.84
N ILE A 186 7.10 -22.29 -1.49
CA ILE A 186 5.89 -22.89 -0.97
C ILE A 186 5.88 -24.36 -1.37
N GLY A 187 5.65 -25.27 -0.42
CA GLY A 187 5.37 -26.66 -0.73
C GLY A 187 3.89 -26.84 -1.05
N ILE A 188 3.54 -27.35 -2.23
CA ILE A 188 2.13 -27.57 -2.59
C ILE A 188 1.74 -29.02 -2.29
N SER A 189 0.82 -29.23 -1.35
CA SER A 189 0.26 -30.56 -1.07
C SER A 189 -1.05 -30.72 -1.85
N ARG A 190 -1.01 -31.47 -2.95
CA ARG A 190 -2.24 -31.92 -3.61
C ARG A 190 -2.70 -33.21 -2.91
N ALA A 191 -3.85 -33.15 -2.23
CA ALA A 191 -4.41 -34.21 -1.39
C ALA A 191 -3.64 -34.49 -0.07
N ASP A 192 -3.89 -35.64 0.55
CA ASP A 192 -3.42 -36.09 1.87
C ASP A 192 -1.91 -36.36 1.96
N ARG A 193 -1.16 -36.30 0.84
CA ARG A 193 0.31 -36.38 0.82
C ARG A 193 0.95 -35.01 0.56
N ILE A 194 1.99 -34.69 1.34
CA ILE A 194 2.90 -33.58 1.03
C ILE A 194 3.68 -34.01 -0.21
N GLN A 195 3.36 -33.43 -1.37
CA GLN A 195 4.28 -33.45 -2.49
C GLN A 195 5.22 -32.27 -2.28
N TYR A 196 6.48 -32.55 -1.98
CA TYR A 196 7.50 -31.53 -2.17
C TYR A 196 7.53 -31.26 -3.66
N VAL A 197 6.99 -30.12 -4.08
CA VAL A 197 7.18 -29.68 -5.46
C VAL A 197 8.67 -29.36 -5.56
N GLU A 198 9.41 -30.17 -6.33
CA GLU A 198 10.78 -29.90 -6.73
C GLU A 198 10.80 -28.66 -7.63
N GLY A 199 10.73 -27.50 -7.00
CA GLY A 199 10.70 -26.21 -7.65
C GLY A 199 10.62 -25.15 -6.57
N ASN A 200 11.64 -24.31 -6.46
CA ASN A 200 11.59 -23.11 -5.65
C ASN A 200 10.57 -22.15 -6.29
N LEU A 201 9.29 -22.34 -5.99
CA LEU A 201 8.24 -21.44 -6.46
C LEU A 201 8.43 -20.08 -5.79
N THR A 202 8.32 -19.03 -6.60
CA THR A 202 8.46 -17.65 -6.14
C THR A 202 7.22 -16.91 -6.56
N PHE A 203 6.54 -16.30 -5.59
CA PHE A 203 5.31 -15.56 -5.81
C PHE A 203 5.63 -14.09 -5.58
N THR A 204 5.31 -13.23 -6.53
CA THR A 204 5.66 -11.81 -6.47
C THR A 204 4.50 -10.91 -6.87
N LYS A 205 4.41 -9.76 -6.19
CA LYS A 205 3.55 -8.65 -6.59
C LYS A 205 4.37 -7.37 -6.56
N GLU A 206 4.49 -6.72 -7.71
CA GLU A 206 5.16 -5.42 -7.86
C GLU A 206 4.19 -4.27 -7.57
N PHE A 207 4.68 -3.16 -7.01
CA PHE A 207 3.94 -1.93 -6.75
C PHE A 207 4.93 -0.75 -6.71
N GLU A 208 4.42 0.47 -6.64
CA GLU A 208 5.21 1.70 -6.70
C GLU A 208 5.03 2.55 -5.44
N PHE A 209 6.12 3.17 -4.97
CA PHE A 209 6.06 4.34 -4.10
C PHE A 209 6.28 5.62 -4.90
N VAL A 210 5.41 6.61 -4.71
CA VAL A 210 5.48 7.96 -5.33
C VAL A 210 5.68 9.06 -4.30
#